data_AF-A0A7G9WE56-F1
#
_entry.id   AF-A0A7G9WE56-F1
#
_cell.length_a   1.000
_cell.length_b   1.000
_cell.length_c   1.000
_cell.angle_alpha   90.00
_cell.angle_beta   90.00
_cell.angle_gamma   90.00
#
_symmetry.space_group_name_H-M   'P 1'
#
loop_
_entity.id
_entity.type
_entity.pdbx_description
1 polymer ?
#
loop_
_entity_poly.entity_id
_entity_poly.type
_entity_poly.pdbx_seq_one_letter_code
_entity_poly.pdbx_strand_id
1 'polypeptide(L)' 'MNPCSLTVGVSAFAAVISEKLSDEELAVAAAAFVQLGDSLATIAAQRACICAKASSKPAAVEVLPD' A
#
# COMPACT_ATOMS: atom_id res chain seq x y z
N MET A 1 8.80 10.97 9.93
CA MET A 1 7.54 11.65 10.31
C MET A 1 7.17 11.23 11.72
N ASN A 2 6.75 12.16 12.59
CA ASN A 2 6.19 11.75 13.88
C ASN A 2 4.82 11.07 13.63
N PRO A 3 4.59 9.84 14.10
CA PRO A 3 3.39 9.07 13.75
C PRO A 3 2.09 9.80 14.15
N CYS A 4 2.12 10.55 15.26
CA CYS A 4 0.97 11.32 15.73
C CYS A 4 0.61 12.46 14.76
N SER A 5 1.61 13.13 14.19
CA SER A 5 1.39 14.25 13.26
C SER A 5 0.70 13.81 11.96
N LEU A 6 0.96 12.59 11.49
CA LEU A 6 0.31 12.06 10.29
C LEU A 6 -1.15 11.71 10.57
N THR A 7 -1.41 10.99 11.66
CA THR A 7 -2.78 10.63 12.06
C THR A 7 -3.64 11.88 12.28
N VAL A 8 -3.12 12.90 12.98
CA VAL A 8 -3.83 14.17 13.18
C VAL A 8 -4.13 14.86 11.85
N GLY A 9 -3.17 14.88 10.92
CA GLY A 9 -3.37 15.45 9.59
C GLY A 9 -4.45 14.71 8.79
N VAL A 10 -4.45 13.38 8.82
CA VAL A 10 -5.46 12.54 8.15
C VAL A 10 -6.85 12.77 8.77
N SER A 11 -6.96 12.83 10.10
CA SER A 11 -8.22 13.12 10.79
C SER A 11 -8.75 14.51 10.48
N ALA A 12 -7.88 15.53 10.46
CA ALA A 12 -8.26 16.89 10.09
C ALA A 12 -8.75 16.95 8.63
N PHE A 13 -8.07 16.26 7.71
CA PHE A 13 -8.50 16.16 6.32
C PHE A 13 -9.86 15.48 6.18
N ALA A 14 -10.08 14.37 6.89
CA ALA A 14 -11.36 13.65 6.90
C ALA A 14 -12.53 14.54 7.38
N ALA A 15 -12.30 15.33 8.43
CA ALA A 15 -13.30 16.29 8.92
C ALA A 15 -13.64 17.34 7.85
N VAL A 16 -12.64 17.94 7.21
CA VAL A 16 -12.85 18.98 6.18
C VAL A 16 -13.60 18.45 4.96
N ILE A 17 -13.27 17.24 4.47
CA ILE A 17 -13.97 16.69 3.31
C ILE A 17 -15.41 16.30 3.65
N SER A 18 -15.67 15.85 4.89
CA SER A 18 -17.02 15.47 5.33
C SER A 18 -18.00 16.64 5.31
N GLU A 19 -17.51 17.88 5.46
CA GLU A 19 -18.34 19.09 5.36
C GLU A 19 -18.74 19.45 3.91
N LYS A 20 -18.09 18.84 2.91
CA LYS A 20 -18.29 19.16 1.48
C LYS A 20 -19.02 18.07 0.70
N LEU A 21 -19.25 16.92 1.32
CA LEU A 21 -19.87 15.75 0.71
C LEU A 21 -21.16 15.43 1.47
N SER A 22 -22.19 14.97 0.76
CA SER A 22 -23.33 14.29 1.38
C SER A 22 -22.89 12.93 1.94
N ASP A 23 -23.68 12.35 2.85
CA ASP A 23 -23.34 11.06 3.47
C ASP A 23 -23.10 9.93 2.44
N GLU A 24 -23.87 9.90 1.35
CA GLU A 24 -23.72 8.93 0.27
C GLU A 24 -22.39 9.11 -0.48
N GLU A 25 -22.06 10.34 -0.88
CA GLU A 25 -20.81 10.66 -1.57
C GLU A 25 -19.60 10.43 -0.67
N LEU A 26 -19.72 10.75 0.62
CA LEU A 26 -18.69 10.49 1.62
C LEU A 26 -18.45 8.99 1.81
N ALA A 27 -19.52 8.17 1.81
CA ALA A 27 -19.41 6.72 1.88
C ALA A 27 -18.70 6.13 0.65
N VAL A 28 -19.01 6.62 -0.56
CA VAL A 28 -18.31 6.22 -1.79
C VAL A 28 -16.84 6.63 -1.74
N ALA A 29 -16.54 7.86 -1.32
CA ALA A 29 -15.16 8.34 -1.18
C ALA A 29 -14.36 7.50 -0.18
N ALA A 30 -14.96 7.17 0.97
CA ALA A 30 -14.34 6.32 1.98
C ALA A 30 -14.02 4.92 1.41
N ALA A 31 -14.98 4.28 0.72
CA ALA A 31 -14.77 2.99 0.09
C ALA A 31 -13.67 3.03 -0.99
N ALA A 32 -13.64 4.10 -1.80
CA ALA A 32 -12.61 4.31 -2.80
C ALA A 32 -11.20 4.45 -2.19
N PHE A 33 -11.06 5.21 -1.10
CA PHE A 33 -9.76 5.34 -0.41
C PHE A 33 -9.30 4.02 0.23
N VAL A 34 -10.21 3.22 0.79
CA VAL A 34 -9.89 1.88 1.32
C VAL A 34 -9.38 0.97 0.19
N GLN A 35 -10.15 0.85 -0.90
CA GLN A 35 -9.79 0.02 -2.05
C GLN A 35 -8.45 0.46 -2.67
N LEU A 36 -8.21 1.77 -2.76
CA LEU A 36 -6.95 2.32 -3.24
C LEU A 36 -5.79 1.95 -2.32
N GLY A 37 -5.97 2.04 -1.00
CA GLY A 37 -4.99 1.62 0.00
C GLY A 37 -4.59 0.15 -0.14
N ASP A 38 -5.58 -0.75 -0.27
CA ASP A 38 -5.35 -2.18 -0.46
C ASP A 38 -4.60 -2.47 -1.78
N SER A 39 -4.93 -1.72 -2.84
CA SER A 39 -4.26 -1.82 -4.14
C SER A 39 -2.79 -1.37 -4.05
N LEU A 40 -2.51 -0.27 -3.35
CA LEU A 40 -1.14 0.21 -3.11
C LEU A 40 -0.33 -0.79 -2.27
N ALA A 41 -0.93 -1.38 -1.24
CA ALA A 41 -0.30 -2.43 -0.43
C ALA A 41 0.05 -3.65 -1.27
N THR A 42 -0.86 -4.08 -2.16
CA THR A 42 -0.62 -5.18 -3.11
C THR A 42 0.57 -4.89 -4.03
N ILE A 43 0.62 -3.70 -4.63
CA ILE A 43 1.73 -3.28 -5.50
C ILE A 43 3.05 -3.26 -4.72
N ALA A 44 3.06 -2.74 -3.48
CA ALA A 44 4.24 -2.71 -2.64
C ALA A 44 4.74 -4.14 -2.32
N ALA A 45 3.83 -5.05 -1.98
CA ALA A 45 4.15 -6.45 -1.73
C ALA A 45 4.70 -7.16 -2.98
N GLN A 46 4.09 -6.92 -4.16
CA GLN A 46 4.58 -7.44 -5.43
C GLN A 46 6.01 -6.98 -5.72
N ARG A 47 6.28 -5.67 -5.55
CA ARG A 47 7.63 -5.10 -5.73
C ARG A 47 8.65 -5.75 -4.78
N ALA A 48 8.28 -5.93 -3.51
CA ALA A 48 9.14 -6.59 -2.53
C ALA A 48 9.47 -8.04 -2.93
N CYS A 49 8.48 -8.81 -3.40
CA CYS A 49 8.69 -10.18 -3.88
C CYS A 49 9.64 -10.26 -5.09
N ILE A 50 9.50 -9.34 -6.06
CA ILE A 50 10.38 -9.30 -7.24
C ILE A 50 11.81 -8.97 -6.83
N CYS A 51 12.01 -7.97 -5.97
CA CYS A 51 13.34 -7.60 -5.46
C CYS A 51 13.98 -8.73 -4.62
N ALA A 52 13.20 -9.42 -3.80
CA ALA A 52 13.68 -10.58 -3.04
C ALA A 52 14.14 -11.72 -3.96
N LYS A 53 13.41 -11.95 -5.08
CA LYS A 53 13.76 -12.96 -6.07
C LYS A 53 15.02 -12.62 -6.87
N ALA A 54 15.25 -11.33 -7.19
CA ALA A 54 16.48 -10.87 -7.84
C ALA A 54 17.74 -11.00 -6.96
N SER A 55 17.56 -11.04 -5.63
CA SER A 55 18.64 -11.19 -4.66
C SER A 55 19.01 -12.66 -4.37
N SER A 56 18.24 -13.60 -4.91
CA SER A 56 18.49 -15.03 -4.81
C SER A 56 19.38 -15.46 -5.99
N LYS A 57 20.71 -15.40 -5.82
CA LYS A 57 21.66 -15.97 -6.80
C LYS A 57 21.25 -17.43 -7.09
N PRO A 58 21.15 -17.88 -8.35
CA PRO A 58 20.98 -19.30 -8.61
C PRO A 58 22.24 -19.98 -8.06
N ALA A 59 22.05 -20.84 -7.06
CA ALA A 59 23.10 -21.76 -6.67
C ALA A 59 23.50 -22.53 -7.93
N ALA A 60 24.78 -22.45 -8.27
CA ALA A 60 25.35 -23.17 -9.39
C ALA A 60 24.90 -24.63 -9.32
N VAL A 61 24.20 -25.09 -10.35
CA VAL A 61 24.02 -26.53 -10.54
C VAL A 61 25.37 -27.04 -11.05
N GLU A 62 26.26 -27.42 -10.13
CA GLU A 62 27.44 -28.19 -10.48
C GLU A 62 26.95 -29.61 -10.79
N VAL A 63 26.66 -29.85 -12.07
CA VAL A 63 26.44 -31.21 -12.58
C VAL A 63 27.81 -31.84 -12.73
N LEU A 64 28.13 -32.73 -11.80
CA LEU A 64 29.26 -33.65 -11.84
C LEU A 64 29.15 -34.54 -13.09
N PRO A 65 30.22 -34.73 -13.89
CA PRO A 65 30.20 -35.70 -14.98
C PRO A 65 30.42 -37.12 -14.45
N ASP A 66 29.54 -38.05 -14.80
CA ASP A 66 29.79 -39.50 -14.83
C ASP A 66 30.36 -39.89 -16.21
#